data_AF-A0A7W1RTD3-F1
#
_entry.id   AF-A0A7W1RTD3-F1
#
_cell.length_a   1.000
_cell.length_b   1.000
_cell.length_c   1.000
_cell.angle_alpha   90.00
_cell.angle_beta   90.00
_cell.angle_gamma   90.00
#
_symmetry.space_group_name_H-M   'P 1'
#
loop_
_entity.id
_entity.type
_entity.pdbx_description
1 polymer ?
#
loop_
_entity_poly.entity_id
_entity_poly.type
_entity_poly.pdbx_seq_one_letter_code
_entity_poly.pdbx_strand_id
1 'polypeptide(L)'
;MIVDCAVYEDGRRRDGDLALDDAYEAGREAGAFVWIGLHEPSTDEFDSVAREFNLHELAVEDAIKAQQRPKLETYGDSLFMVLKPVRYRDEEEVVELGQIMLFVGEGFIVTVRHGEIGPLDGVRRELESRPELVRCGPAFVLYSVLDRVVDGYLPVVD
;
A
#
# COMPACT_ATOMS: atom_id res chain seq x y z
N MET A 1 0.04 7.30 -10.92
CA MET A 1 -0.82 8.30 -10.29
C MET A 1 -1.03 8.00 -8.82
N ILE A 2 -1.05 9.05 -7.97
CA ILE A 2 -1.61 8.95 -6.61
C ILE A 2 -3.12 8.75 -6.75
N VAL A 3 -3.64 7.63 -6.27
CA VAL A 3 -5.07 7.30 -6.36
C VAL A 3 -5.86 7.70 -5.13
N ASP A 4 -5.21 7.74 -3.96
CA ASP A 4 -5.83 8.17 -2.71
C ASP A 4 -4.75 8.56 -1.69
N CYS A 5 -5.02 9.58 -0.89
CA CYS A 5 -4.21 9.99 0.26
C CYS A 5 -5.18 10.30 1.40
N ALA A 6 -5.12 9.53 2.48
CA ALA A 6 -6.07 9.69 3.57
C ALA A 6 -5.37 9.57 4.92
N VAL A 7 -5.76 10.45 5.85
CA VAL A 7 -5.41 10.33 7.26
C VAL A 7 -6.52 9.58 7.97
N TYR A 8 -6.14 8.61 8.78
CA TYR A 8 -7.01 7.91 9.69
C TYR A 8 -6.66 8.31 11.11
N GLU A 9 -7.67 8.62 11.91
CA GLU A 9 -7.54 8.98 13.32
C GLU A 9 -8.56 8.17 14.11
N ASP A 10 -8.10 7.48 15.16
CA ASP A 10 -8.96 6.68 16.02
C ASP A 10 -9.84 5.68 15.24
N GLY A 11 -9.29 5.15 14.14
CA GLY A 11 -9.96 4.17 13.27
C GLY A 11 -10.85 4.74 12.18
N ARG A 12 -10.97 6.07 12.07
CA ARG A 12 -11.83 6.73 11.08
C ARG A 12 -11.03 7.60 10.15
N ARG A 13 -11.40 7.60 8.88
CA ARG A 13 -10.86 8.53 7.89
C ARG A 13 -11.25 9.97 8.28
N ARG A 14 -10.28 10.88 8.30
CA ARG A 14 -10.51 12.33 8.40
C ARG A 14 -11.14 12.82 7.09
N ASP A 15 -12.06 13.78 7.20
CA ASP A 15 -12.70 14.41 6.05
C ASP A 15 -11.73 15.36 5.33
N GLY A 16 -11.83 15.41 3.99
CA GLY A 16 -11.04 16.31 3.14
C GLY A 16 -9.80 15.68 2.53
N ASP A 17 -9.24 16.39 1.55
CA ASP A 17 -7.98 16.04 0.90
C ASP A 17 -6.86 16.88 1.52
N LEU A 18 -5.73 16.25 1.82
CA LEU A 18 -4.54 16.91 2.35
C LEU A 18 -3.39 16.84 1.35
N ALA A 19 -2.57 17.89 1.35
CA ALA A 19 -1.26 17.83 0.70
C ALA A 19 -0.37 16.78 1.39
N LEU A 20 0.68 16.32 0.71
CA LEU A 20 1.50 15.21 1.21
C LEU A 20 2.23 15.56 2.51
N ASP A 21 2.69 16.81 2.64
CA ASP A 21 3.33 17.36 3.83
C ASP A 21 2.37 17.45 5.01
N ASP A 22 1.18 18.03 4.78
CA ASP A 22 0.12 18.10 5.79
C ASP A 22 -0.32 16.69 6.23
N ALA A 23 -0.40 15.75 5.29
CA ALA A 23 -0.71 14.35 5.60
C ALA A 23 0.40 13.73 6.45
N TYR A 24 1.66 13.90 6.07
CA TYR A 24 2.81 13.35 6.80
C TYR A 24 2.81 13.79 8.27
N GLU A 25 2.64 15.09 8.52
CA GLU A 25 2.56 15.63 9.88
C GLU A 25 1.34 15.07 10.64
N ALA A 26 0.17 15.02 10.00
CA ALA A 26 -1.04 14.47 10.60
C ALA A 26 -0.91 12.99 10.98
N GLY A 27 -0.15 12.21 10.21
CA GLY A 27 0.14 10.80 10.50
C GLY A 27 0.94 10.57 11.78
N ARG A 28 1.65 11.59 12.26
CA ARG A 28 2.45 11.52 13.50
C ARG A 28 1.66 11.89 14.74
N GLU A 29 0.41 12.34 14.59
CA GLU A 29 -0.47 12.61 15.71
C GLU A 29 -0.83 11.30 16.44
N ALA A 30 -1.08 11.39 17.76
CA ALA A 30 -1.36 10.21 18.56
C ALA A 30 -2.67 9.54 18.12
N GLY A 31 -2.59 8.25 17.76
CA GLY A 31 -3.76 7.49 17.28
C GLY A 31 -4.10 7.76 15.80
N ALA A 32 -3.22 8.45 15.07
CA ALA A 32 -3.37 8.70 13.64
C ALA A 32 -2.36 7.94 12.79
N PHE A 33 -2.68 7.76 11.51
CA PHE A 33 -1.73 7.36 10.47
C PHE A 33 -2.21 7.75 9.06
N VAL A 34 -1.28 7.85 8.12
CA VAL A 34 -1.57 8.12 6.71
C VAL A 34 -1.55 6.83 5.91
N TRP A 35 -2.49 6.67 4.98
CA TRP A 35 -2.40 5.64 3.95
C TRP A 35 -2.47 6.26 2.56
N ILE A 36 -1.34 6.18 1.84
CA ILE A 36 -1.21 6.63 0.46
C ILE A 36 -1.31 5.43 -0.49
N GLY A 37 -2.18 5.53 -1.49
CA GLY A 37 -2.26 4.61 -2.60
C GLY A 37 -1.68 5.22 -3.88
N LEU A 38 -0.78 4.51 -4.53
CA LEU A 38 -0.30 4.80 -5.89
C LEU A 38 -0.63 3.64 -6.82
N HIS A 39 -1.03 3.97 -8.04
CA HIS A 39 -1.21 3.01 -9.14
C HIS A 39 -0.43 3.51 -10.34
N GLU A 40 0.52 2.69 -10.81
CA GLU A 40 1.44 3.02 -11.90
C GLU A 40 1.95 4.47 -11.83
N PRO A 41 2.62 4.86 -10.72
CA PRO A 41 3.13 6.21 -10.59
C PRO A 41 4.24 6.50 -11.59
N SER A 42 4.24 7.74 -12.09
CA SER A 42 5.43 8.26 -12.76
C SER A 42 6.57 8.38 -11.74
N THR A 43 7.81 8.44 -12.24
CA THR A 43 8.98 8.70 -11.40
C THR A 43 8.80 9.97 -10.56
N ASP A 44 8.34 11.07 -11.17
CA ASP A 44 8.18 12.35 -10.48
C ASP A 44 7.12 12.30 -9.36
N GLU A 45 6.01 11.60 -9.60
CA GLU A 45 4.95 11.40 -8.60
C GLU A 45 5.47 10.59 -7.41
N PHE A 46 6.16 9.48 -7.70
CA PHE A 46 6.67 8.60 -6.65
C PHE A 46 7.83 9.23 -5.88
N ASP A 47 8.72 9.96 -6.55
CA ASP A 47 9.81 10.70 -5.91
C ASP A 47 9.30 11.78 -4.95
N SER A 48 8.15 12.39 -5.26
CA SER A 48 7.52 13.38 -4.38
C SER A 48 7.04 12.73 -3.08
N VAL A 49 6.39 11.57 -3.17
CA VAL A 49 6.00 10.76 -1.99
C VAL A 49 7.24 10.24 -1.25
N ALA A 50 8.26 9.79 -1.98
CA ALA A 50 9.47 9.24 -1.38
C ALA A 50 10.23 10.29 -0.55
N ARG A 51 10.33 11.52 -1.06
CA ARG A 51 10.95 12.63 -0.34
C ARG A 51 10.19 12.99 0.92
N GLU A 52 8.86 13.13 0.82
CA GLU A 52 8.03 13.55 1.96
C GLU A 52 8.02 12.51 3.09
N PHE A 53 7.89 11.23 2.73
CA PHE A 53 7.82 10.13 3.70
C PHE A 53 9.19 9.55 4.06
N ASN A 54 10.28 10.18 3.60
CA ASN A 54 11.66 9.76 3.83
C ASN A 54 11.90 8.27 3.49
N LEU A 55 11.39 7.82 2.34
CA LEU A 55 11.55 6.44 1.88
C LEU A 55 12.98 6.19 1.44
N HIS A 56 13.51 5.01 1.78
CA HIS A 56 14.90 4.67 1.49
C HIS A 56 15.16 4.55 -0.03
N GLU A 57 16.20 5.19 -0.53
CA GLU A 57 16.51 5.32 -1.96
C GLU A 57 16.54 3.97 -2.71
N LEU A 58 17.14 2.93 -2.12
CA LEU A 58 17.17 1.59 -2.73
C LEU A 58 15.77 0.97 -2.91
N ALA A 59 14.87 1.19 -1.94
CA ALA A 59 13.50 0.70 -2.03
C ALA A 59 12.68 1.53 -3.04
N VAL A 60 13.02 2.82 -3.19
CA VAL A 60 12.42 3.71 -4.19
C VAL A 60 12.81 3.27 -5.60
N GLU A 61 14.10 2.99 -5.82
CA GLU A 61 14.63 2.46 -7.08
C GLU A 61 13.94 1.15 -7.48
N ASP A 62 13.77 0.24 -6.51
CA ASP A 62 13.05 -1.03 -6.71
C ASP A 62 11.59 -0.83 -7.10
N ALA A 63 10.93 0.19 -6.53
CA ALA A 63 9.55 0.51 -6.82
C ALA A 63 9.33 1.15 -8.20
N ILE A 64 10.32 1.88 -8.71
CA ILE A 64 10.31 2.45 -10.06
C ILE A 64 10.61 1.37 -11.11
N LYS A 65 11.63 0.53 -10.89
CA LYS A 65 12.04 -0.50 -11.86
C LYS A 65 10.97 -1.58 -12.08
N ALA A 66 10.13 -1.81 -11.08
CA ALA A 66 9.18 -2.93 -11.04
C ALA A 66 9.88 -4.30 -11.27
N GLN A 67 9.11 -5.39 -11.38
CA GLN A 67 9.62 -6.77 -11.56
C GLN A 67 10.49 -7.35 -10.43
N GLN A 68 10.37 -6.82 -9.22
CA GLN A 68 11.04 -7.36 -8.05
C GLN A 68 10.47 -8.72 -7.64
N ARG A 69 11.29 -9.58 -7.05
CA ARG A 69 10.81 -10.82 -6.42
C ARG A 69 10.12 -10.48 -5.08
N PRO A 70 9.14 -11.29 -4.64
CA PRO A 70 8.58 -11.12 -3.30
C PRO A 70 9.68 -11.12 -2.25
N LYS A 71 9.68 -10.09 -1.39
CA LYS A 71 10.70 -9.90 -0.35
C LYS A 71 10.19 -8.99 0.75
N LEU A 72 10.89 -9.04 1.88
CA LEU A 72 10.71 -8.15 3.01
C LEU A 72 12.08 -7.61 3.41
N GLU A 73 12.21 -6.30 3.46
CA GLU A 73 13.44 -5.60 3.84
C GLU A 73 13.13 -4.54 4.89
N THR A 74 14.10 -4.28 5.76
CA THR A 74 14.02 -3.24 6.78
C THR A 74 15.06 -2.17 6.48
N TYR A 75 14.61 -0.92 6.42
CA TYR A 75 15.44 0.25 6.18
C TYR A 75 15.25 1.25 7.33
N GLY A 76 16.18 1.27 8.28
CA GLY A 76 16.03 2.04 9.51
C GLY A 76 14.76 1.62 10.25
N ASP A 77 13.87 2.58 10.49
CA ASP A 77 12.59 2.38 11.17
C ASP A 77 11.41 2.10 10.20
N SER A 78 11.71 1.87 8.92
CA SER A 78 10.73 1.56 7.88
C SER A 78 10.87 0.14 7.33
N LEU A 79 9.75 -0.42 6.89
CA LEU A 79 9.63 -1.72 6.26
C LEU A 79 9.31 -1.53 4.77
N PHE A 80 10.00 -2.30 3.92
CA PHE A 80 9.67 -2.42 2.50
C PHE A 80 9.28 -3.86 2.17
N MET A 81 8.09 -4.05 1.63
CA MET A 81 7.59 -5.37 1.22
C MET A 81 7.20 -5.37 -0.26
N VAL A 82 7.59 -6.42 -0.96
CA VAL A 82 7.16 -6.70 -2.34
C VAL A 82 6.27 -7.95 -2.32
N LEU A 83 5.09 -7.85 -2.92
CA LEU A 83 4.12 -8.93 -3.11
C LEU A 83 3.78 -9.12 -4.59
N LYS A 84 3.41 -10.35 -4.96
CA LYS A 84 3.03 -10.73 -6.33
C LYS A 84 1.60 -11.29 -6.35
N PRO A 85 0.58 -10.42 -6.37
CA PRO A 85 -0.78 -10.91 -6.53
C PRO A 85 -0.93 -11.68 -7.83
N VAL A 86 -1.72 -12.73 -7.78
CA VAL A 86 -2.19 -13.47 -8.95
C VAL A 86 -3.70 -13.31 -9.07
N ARG A 87 -4.20 -13.42 -10.29
CA ARG A 87 -5.64 -13.58 -10.55
C ARG A 87 -5.81 -14.64 -11.62
N TYR A 88 -6.64 -15.64 -11.32
CA TYR A 88 -7.11 -16.57 -12.32
C TYR A 88 -8.29 -15.96 -13.08
N ARG A 89 -8.28 -16.00 -14.41
CA ARG A 89 -9.41 -15.60 -15.25
C ARG A 89 -10.01 -16.82 -15.91
N ASP A 90 -11.09 -17.33 -15.31
CA ASP A 90 -11.78 -18.55 -15.74
C ASP A 90 -12.17 -18.54 -17.22
N GLU A 91 -12.63 -17.41 -17.74
CA GLU A 91 -13.10 -17.27 -19.13
C GLU A 91 -11.99 -17.50 -20.18
N GLU A 92 -10.75 -17.16 -19.81
CA GLU A 92 -9.59 -17.18 -20.71
C GLU A 92 -8.59 -18.30 -20.33
N GLU A 93 -8.81 -18.99 -19.20
CA GLU A 93 -7.87 -19.97 -18.60
C GLU A 93 -6.45 -19.41 -18.42
N VAL A 94 -6.34 -18.10 -18.13
CA VAL A 94 -5.04 -17.42 -17.94
C VAL A 94 -4.83 -17.02 -16.47
N VAL A 95 -3.57 -17.09 -16.06
CA VAL A 95 -3.10 -16.49 -14.80
C VAL A 95 -2.47 -15.15 -15.12
N GLU A 96 -3.04 -14.11 -14.56
CA GLU A 96 -2.45 -12.78 -14.60
C GLU A 96 -1.58 -12.58 -13.35
N LEU A 97 -0.47 -11.85 -13.50
CA LEU A 97 0.42 -11.47 -12.40
C LEU A 97 0.48 -9.95 -12.23
N GLY A 98 0.43 -9.49 -10.99
CA GLY A 98 0.63 -8.08 -10.63
C GLY A 98 1.83 -7.91 -9.70
N GLN A 99 2.06 -6.67 -9.26
CA GLN A 99 3.03 -6.36 -8.21
C GLN A 99 2.48 -5.30 -7.27
N ILE A 100 2.58 -5.57 -5.97
CA ILE A 100 2.28 -4.60 -4.92
C ILE A 100 3.53 -4.38 -4.11
N MET A 101 3.84 -3.11 -3.85
CA MET A 101 4.93 -2.70 -2.99
C MET A 101 4.38 -1.87 -1.84
N LEU A 102 4.80 -2.21 -0.62
CA LEU A 102 4.34 -1.59 0.61
C LEU A 102 5.52 -0.97 1.33
N PHE A 103 5.42 0.30 1.66
CA PHE A 103 6.32 1.00 2.55
C PHE A 103 5.56 1.27 3.84
N VAL A 104 6.07 0.80 4.97
CA VAL A 104 5.43 0.98 6.28
C VAL A 104 6.42 1.67 7.20
N GLY A 105 6.03 2.80 7.77
CA GLY A 105 6.83 3.52 8.75
C GLY A 105 5.99 3.99 9.94
N GLU A 106 6.60 4.76 10.82
CA GLU A 106 5.89 5.39 11.94
C GLU A 106 4.82 6.34 11.41
N GLY A 107 3.55 6.03 11.68
CA GLY A 107 2.44 6.89 11.29
C GLY A 107 2.06 6.85 9.81
N PHE A 108 2.61 5.93 8.99
CA PHE A 108 2.20 5.84 7.58
C PHE A 108 2.32 4.46 6.94
N ILE A 109 1.56 4.29 5.85
CA ILE A 109 1.74 3.22 4.87
C ILE A 109 1.55 3.76 3.45
N VAL A 110 2.48 3.41 2.55
CA VAL A 110 2.41 3.72 1.12
C VAL A 110 2.26 2.41 0.36
N THR A 111 1.23 2.29 -0.48
CA THR A 111 0.99 1.13 -1.33
C THR A 111 1.15 1.50 -2.79
N VAL A 112 2.10 0.89 -3.49
CA VAL A 112 2.35 1.09 -4.92
C VAL A 112 1.90 -0.14 -5.69
N ARG A 113 1.02 0.04 -6.66
CA ARG A 113 0.50 -1.04 -7.52
C ARG A 113 1.02 -0.89 -8.94
N HIS A 114 1.51 -1.98 -9.52
CA HIS A 114 1.86 -2.09 -10.93
C HIS A 114 1.08 -3.22 -11.60
N GLY A 115 0.57 -2.95 -12.80
CA GLY A 115 -0.31 -3.86 -13.54
C GLY A 115 -1.79 -3.68 -13.21
N GLU A 116 -2.63 -4.40 -13.94
CA GLU A 116 -4.10 -4.32 -13.83
C GLU A 116 -4.67 -5.12 -12.64
N ILE A 117 -3.83 -5.92 -11.98
CA ILE A 117 -4.25 -6.73 -10.84
C ILE A 117 -4.02 -5.96 -9.55
N GLY A 118 -5.09 -5.32 -9.09
CA GLY A 118 -5.18 -4.77 -7.75
C GLY A 118 -6.09 -5.64 -6.88
N PRO A 119 -5.59 -6.65 -6.13
CA PRO A 119 -6.38 -7.25 -5.04
C PRO A 119 -6.87 -6.21 -4.03
N LEU A 120 -6.25 -5.04 -4.04
CA LEU A 120 -6.56 -3.89 -3.20
C LEU A 120 -7.83 -3.14 -3.60
N ASP A 121 -8.45 -3.47 -4.73
CA ASP A 121 -9.75 -2.89 -5.07
C ASP A 121 -10.78 -3.27 -4.01
N GLY A 122 -11.34 -2.25 -3.37
CA GLY A 122 -12.26 -2.42 -2.26
C GLY A 122 -11.62 -2.74 -0.90
N VAL A 123 -10.33 -3.09 -0.82
CA VAL A 123 -9.66 -3.33 0.48
C VAL A 123 -9.78 -2.11 1.38
N ARG A 124 -9.51 -0.92 0.86
CA ARG A 124 -9.66 0.32 1.64
C ARG A 124 -11.09 0.49 2.17
N ARG A 125 -12.10 0.31 1.31
CA ARG A 125 -13.52 0.40 1.68
C ARG A 125 -13.91 -0.63 2.74
N GLU A 126 -13.40 -1.85 2.64
CA GLU A 126 -13.64 -2.90 3.62
C GLU A 126 -12.99 -2.56 4.96
N LEU A 127 -11.74 -2.07 4.96
CA LEU A 127 -11.05 -1.66 6.18
C LEU A 127 -11.79 -0.50 6.86
N GLU A 128 -12.22 0.50 6.08
CA GLU A 128 -13.03 1.62 6.57
C GLU A 128 -14.36 1.18 7.21
N SER A 129 -14.88 0.01 6.85
CA SER A 129 -16.08 -0.57 7.49
C SER A 129 -15.82 -1.19 8.87
N ARG A 130 -14.54 -1.33 9.28
CA ARG A 130 -14.09 -1.92 10.55
C ARG A 130 -13.19 -0.96 11.35
N PRO A 131 -13.73 0.17 11.88
CA PRO A 131 -12.92 1.19 12.56
C PRO A 131 -12.09 0.66 13.72
N GLU A 132 -12.59 -0.35 14.43
CA GLU A 132 -11.90 -1.01 15.54
C GLU A 132 -10.59 -1.68 15.14
N LEU A 133 -10.49 -2.15 13.88
CA LEU A 133 -9.28 -2.74 13.35
C LEU A 133 -8.38 -1.69 12.69
N VAL A 134 -8.96 -0.67 12.05
CA VAL A 134 -8.18 0.47 11.51
C VAL A 134 -7.41 1.20 12.62
N ARG A 135 -7.92 1.20 13.85
CA ARG A 135 -7.19 1.69 15.05
C ARG A 135 -5.85 1.00 15.30
N CYS A 136 -5.63 -0.21 14.76
CA CYS A 136 -4.35 -0.90 14.85
C CYS A 136 -3.27 -0.29 13.92
N GLY A 137 -3.63 0.70 13.10
CA GLY A 137 -2.69 1.53 12.35
C GLY A 137 -2.16 0.89 11.07
N PRO A 138 -0.99 1.36 10.58
CA PRO A 138 -0.38 0.91 9.32
C PRO A 138 -0.18 -0.60 9.22
N ALA A 139 0.13 -1.26 10.35
CA ALA A 139 0.34 -2.69 10.42
C ALA A 139 -0.92 -3.49 10.05
N PHE A 140 -2.12 -2.98 10.36
CA PHE A 140 -3.35 -3.63 9.98
C PHE A 140 -3.61 -3.53 8.49
N VAL A 141 -3.31 -2.38 7.86
CA VAL A 141 -3.39 -2.25 6.41
C VAL A 141 -2.44 -3.23 5.73
N LEU A 142 -1.18 -3.32 6.20
CA LEU A 142 -0.20 -4.29 5.71
C LEU A 142 -0.75 -5.73 5.80
N TYR A 143 -1.26 -6.12 6.96
CA TYR A 143 -1.88 -7.43 7.18
C TYR A 143 -3.00 -7.68 6.16
N SER A 144 -3.93 -6.74 6.00
CA SER A 144 -5.09 -6.92 5.12
C SER A 144 -4.72 -6.99 3.63
N VAL A 145 -3.68 -6.25 3.22
CA VAL A 145 -3.11 -6.41 1.87
C VAL A 145 -2.54 -7.83 1.69
N LEU A 146 -1.76 -8.30 2.67
CA LEU A 146 -1.14 -9.62 2.61
C LEU A 146 -2.18 -10.74 2.58
N ASP A 147 -3.16 -10.68 3.48
CA ASP A 147 -4.28 -11.61 3.59
C ASP A 147 -5.00 -11.76 2.24
N ARG A 148 -5.37 -10.65 1.62
CA ARG A 148 -6.01 -10.65 0.30
C ARG A 148 -5.12 -11.21 -0.81
N VAL A 149 -3.83 -10.91 -0.80
CA VAL A 149 -2.88 -11.46 -1.79
C VAL A 149 -2.78 -12.97 -1.63
N VAL A 150 -2.73 -13.47 -0.39
CA VAL A 150 -2.64 -14.90 -0.09
C VAL A 150 -3.92 -15.64 -0.48
N ASP A 151 -5.09 -15.09 -0.17
CA ASP A 151 -6.39 -15.64 -0.59
C ASP A 151 -6.49 -15.76 -2.12
N GLY A 152 -5.92 -14.79 -2.84
CA GLY A 152 -5.87 -14.80 -4.30
C GLY A 152 -5.09 -15.96 -4.91
N TYR A 153 -4.20 -16.61 -4.15
CA TYR A 153 -3.48 -17.79 -4.64
C TYR A 153 -4.36 -19.05 -4.66
N LEU A 154 -5.37 -19.17 -3.78
CA LEU A 154 -6.15 -20.39 -3.65
C LEU A 154 -6.80 -20.85 -4.97
N PRO A 155 -7.51 -19.99 -5.73
CA PRO A 155 -8.13 -20.42 -6.99
C PRO A 155 -7.13 -20.78 -8.11
N VAL A 156 -5.84 -20.46 -7.94
CA VAL A 156 -4.79 -20.75 -8.93
C VAL A 156 -4.10 -22.07 -8.63
N VAL A 157 -4.01 -22.47 -7.36
CA VAL A 157 -3.26 -23.65 -6.93
C VAL A 157 -4.14 -24.88 -6.71
N ASP A 158 -5.42 -24.69 -6.42
CA ASP A 158 -6.42 -25.75 -6.22
C ASP A 158 -7.09 -26.17 -7.53
#